data_AF-A0A962R245-F1
#
_entry.id   AF-A0A962R245-F1
#
_cell.length_a   1.000
_cell.length_b   1.000
_cell.length_c   1.000
_cell.angle_alpha   90.00
_cell.angle_beta   90.00
_cell.angle_gamma   90.00
#
_symmetry.space_group_name_H-M   'P 1'
#
loop_
_entity.id
_entity.type
_entity.pdbx_description
1 polymer ?
#
loop_
_entity_poly.entity_id
_entity_poly.type
_entity_poly.pdbx_seq_one_letter_code
_entity_poly.pdbx_strand_id
1 'polypeptide(L)'
;MHSRSKNMALGALETLPLVVAAFPFGLVFGALAQGIGLRFVEALGMSAIVFAGASQFIALSLLAGAALLPVIVFTVFVVNLRQMLYSANLMHHTGHWPQSLRALLAFWLTDETFAVVTDR
;
A
#
# COMPACT_ATOMS: atom_id res chain seq x y z
N MET A 1 -5.29 10.63 -30.29
CA MET A 1 -4.72 9.44 -29.64
C MET A 1 -3.54 9.86 -28.77
N HIS A 2 -3.75 10.14 -27.48
CA HIS A 2 -2.64 10.44 -26.57
C HIS A 2 -1.80 9.17 -26.38
N SER A 3 -0.49 9.26 -26.66
CA SER A 3 0.45 8.15 -26.54
C SER A 3 0.36 7.55 -25.14
N ARG A 4 0.15 6.22 -25.03
CA ARG A 4 -0.05 5.49 -23.76
C ARG A 4 1.02 5.85 -22.71
N SER A 5 2.25 6.05 -23.14
CA SER A 5 3.37 6.45 -22.28
C SER A 5 3.18 7.83 -21.64
N LYS A 6 2.51 8.76 -22.32
CA LYS A 6 2.22 10.11 -21.81
C LYS A 6 1.19 10.06 -20.69
N ASN A 7 0.17 9.21 -20.81
CA ASN A 7 -0.84 9.01 -19.76
C ASN A 7 -0.26 8.28 -18.53
N MET A 8 0.64 7.32 -18.72
CA MET A 8 1.34 6.67 -17.61
C MET A 8 2.26 7.65 -16.85
N ALA A 9 2.98 8.51 -17.59
CA ALA A 9 3.82 9.54 -16.99
C ALA A 9 3.00 10.58 -16.21
N LEU A 10 1.85 11.01 -16.75
CA LEU A 10 0.93 11.91 -16.06
C LEU A 10 0.37 11.28 -14.78
N GLY A 11 -0.07 10.02 -14.83
CA GLY A 11 -0.55 9.31 -13.64
C GLY A 11 0.54 9.17 -12.57
N ALA A 12 1.79 8.91 -12.95
CA ALA A 12 2.91 8.86 -12.01
C ALA A 12 3.21 10.22 -11.36
N LEU A 13 3.11 11.30 -12.13
CA LEU A 13 3.23 12.68 -11.65
C LEU A 13 2.12 13.06 -10.68
N GLU A 14 0.90 12.59 -10.91
CA GLU A 14 -0.25 12.84 -10.04
C GLU A 14 -0.20 12.05 -8.73
N THR A 15 0.52 10.93 -8.70
CA THR A 15 0.81 10.22 -7.45
C THR A 15 2.00 10.79 -6.68
N LEU A 16 2.78 11.71 -7.26
CA LEU A 16 3.93 12.31 -6.59
C LEU A 16 3.57 13.09 -5.30
N PRO A 17 2.50 13.90 -5.28
CA PRO A 17 2.03 14.57 -4.05
C PRO A 17 1.67 13.58 -2.94
N LEU A 18 1.14 12.40 -3.29
CA LEU A 18 0.82 11.34 -2.33
C LEU A 18 2.07 10.80 -1.64
N VAL A 19 3.19 10.68 -2.36
CA VAL A 19 4.47 10.26 -1.77
C VAL A 19 4.98 11.28 -0.76
N VAL A 20 4.83 12.58 -1.05
CA VAL A 20 5.18 13.65 -0.10
C VAL A 20 4.28 13.59 1.13
N ALA A 21 2.99 13.36 0.94
CA ALA A 21 2.03 13.20 2.03
C ALA A 21 2.30 11.95 2.89
N ALA A 22 2.90 10.89 2.32
CA ALA A 22 3.25 9.66 3.03
C ALA A 22 4.46 9.81 3.98
N PHE A 23 5.32 10.81 3.77
CA PHE A 23 6.51 11.04 4.60
C PHE A 23 6.22 11.13 6.12
N PRO A 24 5.28 11.98 6.60
CA PRO A 24 4.95 12.03 8.02
C PRO A 24 4.42 10.69 8.57
N PHE A 25 3.69 9.90 7.79
CA PHE A 25 3.24 8.57 8.22
C PHE A 25 4.41 7.63 8.46
N GLY A 26 5.44 7.68 7.60
CA GLY A 26 6.67 6.92 7.79
C GLY A 26 7.41 7.29 9.08
N LEU A 27 7.46 8.57 9.42
CA LEU A 27 8.04 9.04 10.69
C LEU A 27 7.25 8.54 11.90
N VAL A 28 5.92 8.65 11.87
CA VAL A 28 5.05 8.16 12.95
C VAL A 28 5.18 6.65 13.13
N PHE A 29 5.15 5.90 12.02
CA PHE A 29 5.37 4.46 12.05
C PHE A 29 6.73 4.10 12.66
N GLY A 30 7.81 4.76 12.23
CA GLY A 30 9.16 4.52 12.75
C GLY A 30 9.27 4.79 14.25
N ALA A 31 8.66 5.88 14.73
CA ALA A 31 8.62 6.21 16.16
C ALA A 31 7.85 5.16 16.97
N LEU A 32 6.68 4.71 16.48
CA LEU A 32 5.88 3.68 17.13
C LEU A 32 6.58 2.31 17.12
N ALA A 33 7.23 1.94 16.01
CA ALA A 33 7.97 0.69 15.88
C ALA A 33 9.13 0.61 16.89
N GLN A 34 9.88 1.71 17.07
CA GLN A 34 10.90 1.78 18.12
C GLN A 34 10.29 1.65 19.52
N GLY A 35 9.13 2.28 19.76
CA GLY A 35 8.45 2.24 21.05
C GLY A 35 8.06 0.83 21.52
N ILE A 36 7.86 -0.10 20.59
CA ILE A 36 7.52 -1.50 20.89
C ILE A 36 8.72 -2.46 20.76
N GLY A 37 9.93 -1.92 20.57
CA GLY A 37 11.17 -2.69 20.56
C GLY A 37 11.53 -3.34 19.22
N LEU A 38 10.89 -2.99 18.10
CA LEU A 38 11.36 -3.47 16.79
C LEU A 38 12.75 -2.92 16.47
N ARG A 39 13.60 -3.78 15.91
CA ARG A 39 14.88 -3.35 15.35
C ARG A 39 14.65 -2.50 14.12
N PHE A 40 15.56 -1.57 13.87
CA PHE A 40 15.51 -0.69 12.68
C PHE A 40 15.31 -1.48 11.38
N VAL A 41 16.00 -2.61 11.23
CA VAL A 41 15.89 -3.48 10.03
C VAL A 41 14.51 -4.12 9.90
N GLU A 42 13.84 -4.44 11.01
CA GLU A 42 12.50 -5.04 11.00
C GLU A 42 11.45 -3.99 10.63
N ALA A 43 11.56 -2.79 11.19
CA ALA A 43 10.72 -1.65 10.82
C ALA A 43 10.90 -1.29 9.32
N LEU A 44 12.16 -1.26 8.85
CA LEU A 44 12.46 -0.98 7.44
C LEU A 44 11.94 -2.08 6.51
N GLY A 45 12.14 -3.35 6.88
CA GLY A 45 11.64 -4.51 6.12
C GLY A 45 10.11 -4.51 6.03
N MET A 46 9.43 -4.14 7.11
CA MET A 46 7.98 -3.99 7.12
C MET A 46 7.51 -2.89 6.17
N SER A 47 8.17 -1.73 6.15
CA SER A 47 7.86 -0.65 5.19
C SER A 47 8.20 -0.99 3.74
N ALA A 48 9.18 -1.86 3.51
CA ALA A 48 9.55 -2.29 2.16
C ALA A 48 8.57 -3.31 1.57
N ILE A 49 8.01 -4.19 2.41
CA ILE A 49 7.16 -5.31 1.98
C ILE A 49 5.67 -4.95 2.10
N VAL A 50 5.29 -4.24 3.16
CA VAL A 50 3.90 -3.89 3.47
C VAL A 50 3.66 -2.46 3.04
N PHE A 51 3.32 -2.27 1.76
CA PHE A 51 3.02 -0.95 1.18
C PHE A 51 1.66 -0.38 1.60
N ALA A 52 0.88 -1.13 2.39
CA ALA A 52 -0.40 -0.71 2.93
C ALA A 52 -0.23 -0.09 4.34
N GLY A 53 -0.23 1.25 4.41
CA GLY A 53 0.01 1.98 5.66
C GLY A 53 -0.90 1.56 6.82
N ALA A 54 -2.21 1.41 6.59
CA ALA A 54 -3.15 0.96 7.61
C ALA A 54 -2.76 -0.41 8.21
N SER A 55 -2.28 -1.32 7.37
CA SER A 55 -1.83 -2.66 7.78
C SER A 55 -0.60 -2.60 8.67
N GLN A 56 0.31 -1.65 8.42
CA GLN A 56 1.49 -1.43 9.24
C GLN A 56 1.12 -1.00 10.66
N PHE A 57 0.21 -0.04 10.81
CA PHE A 57 -0.24 0.41 12.13
C PHE A 57 -1.03 -0.66 12.89
N ILE A 58 -1.89 -1.43 12.20
CA ILE A 58 -2.62 -2.55 12.81
C ILE A 58 -1.65 -3.62 13.32
N ALA A 59 -0.67 -4.00 12.51
CA ALA A 59 0.32 -4.98 12.93
C ALA A 59 1.20 -4.47 14.08
N LEU A 60 1.61 -3.20 14.10
CA LEU A 60 2.29 -2.62 15.27
C LEU A 60 1.41 -2.67 16.53
N SER A 61 0.13 -2.32 16.43
CA SER A 61 -0.79 -2.35 17.56
C SER A 61 -0.97 -3.77 18.11
N LEU A 62 -1.10 -4.77 17.24
CA LEU A 62 -1.23 -6.16 17.66
C LEU A 62 0.09 -6.74 18.23
N LEU A 63 1.24 -6.35 17.67
CA LEU A 63 2.55 -6.70 18.24
C LEU A 63 2.73 -6.09 19.63
N ALA A 64 2.35 -4.83 19.81
CA ALA A 64 2.38 -4.15 21.11
C ALA A 64 1.49 -4.84 22.16
N GLY A 65 0.34 -5.37 21.73
CA GLY A 65 -0.57 -6.16 22.55
C GLY A 65 -0.17 -7.63 22.74
N ALA A 66 1.03 -8.03 22.30
CA ALA A 66 1.52 -9.41 22.35
C ALA A 66 0.57 -10.45 21.72
N ALA A 67 -0.13 -10.07 20.64
CA ALA A 67 -0.98 -10.98 19.90
C ALA A 67 -0.15 -12.09 19.23
N LEU A 68 -0.76 -13.26 19.07
CA LEU A 68 -0.12 -14.38 18.38
C LEU A 68 0.09 -14.06 16.89
N LEU A 69 1.25 -14.44 16.35
CA LEU A 69 1.61 -14.20 14.94
C LEU A 69 0.51 -14.59 13.92
N PRO A 70 -0.18 -15.74 14.04
CA PRO A 70 -1.26 -16.09 13.12
C PRO A 70 -2.41 -15.09 13.12
N VAL A 71 -2.73 -14.50 14.28
CA VAL A 71 -3.79 -13.48 14.42
C VAL A 71 -3.38 -12.20 13.70
N ILE A 72 -2.11 -11.80 13.82
CA ILE A 72 -1.58 -10.62 13.13
C ILE A 72 -1.64 -10.82 11.62
N VAL A 73 -1.13 -11.95 11.13
CA VAL A 73 -1.14 -12.29 9.70
C VAL A 73 -2.56 -12.34 9.16
N PHE A 74 -3.48 -13.01 9.86
CA PHE A 74 -4.87 -13.11 9.42
C PHE A 74 -5.57 -11.75 9.42
N THR A 75 -5.38 -10.93 10.46
CA THR A 75 -5.98 -9.59 10.53
C THR A 75 -5.47 -8.70 9.41
N VAL A 76 -4.15 -8.67 9.19
CA VAL A 76 -3.53 -7.95 8.09
C VAL A 76 -4.09 -8.45 6.75
N PHE A 77 -4.17 -9.77 6.54
CA PHE A 77 -4.72 -10.35 5.33
C PHE A 77 -6.16 -9.88 5.08
N VAL A 78 -7.03 -10.01 6.08
CA VAL A 78 -8.45 -9.62 5.98
C VAL A 78 -8.60 -8.13 5.65
N VAL A 79 -7.83 -7.26 6.29
CA VAL A 79 -7.87 -5.82 6.03
C VAL A 79 -7.37 -5.47 4.62
N ASN A 80 -6.39 -6.22 4.09
CA ASN A 80 -5.90 -6.02 2.73
C ASN A 80 -6.81 -6.57 1.64
N LEU A 81 -7.85 -7.37 1.97
CA LEU A 81 -8.82 -7.84 0.98
C LEU A 81 -9.49 -6.68 0.22
N ARG A 82 -9.58 -5.49 0.83
CA ARG A 82 -10.08 -4.29 0.14
C ARG A 82 -9.22 -3.89 -1.06
N GLN A 83 -7.93 -4.19 -1.08
CA GLN A 83 -7.07 -3.90 -2.25
C GLN A 83 -7.35 -4.86 -3.39
N MET A 84 -7.79 -6.08 -3.04
CA MET A 84 -8.31 -7.06 -3.98
C MET A 84 -9.62 -6.56 -4.63
N LEU A 85 -10.50 -5.94 -3.84
CA LEU A 85 -11.73 -5.32 -4.35
C LEU A 85 -11.43 -4.12 -5.27
N TYR A 86 -10.48 -3.26 -4.90
CA TYR A 86 -10.02 -2.15 -5.75
C TYR A 86 -9.43 -2.65 -7.07
N SER A 87 -8.59 -3.68 -7.00
CA SER A 87 -8.01 -4.32 -8.18
C SER A 87 -9.10 -4.90 -9.08
N ALA A 88 -10.11 -5.57 -8.52
CA ALA A 88 -11.24 -6.12 -9.26
C ALA A 88 -12.07 -5.02 -9.93
N ASN A 89 -12.33 -3.90 -9.26
CA ASN A 89 -13.04 -2.77 -9.86
C ASN A 89 -12.28 -2.20 -11.08
N LEU A 90 -10.96 -2.09 -10.96
CA LEU A 90 -10.10 -1.60 -12.04
C LEU A 90 -9.88 -2.63 -13.17
N MET A 91 -10.29 -3.89 -13.01
CA MET A 91 -10.15 -4.90 -14.07
C MET A 91 -10.93 -4.57 -15.32
N HIS A 92 -12.07 -3.89 -15.22
CA HIS A 92 -12.83 -3.45 -16.39
C HIS A 92 -12.03 -2.48 -17.28
N HIS A 93 -11.16 -1.68 -16.68
CA HIS A 93 -10.33 -0.68 -17.36
C HIS A 93 -8.93 -1.18 -17.73
N THR A 94 -8.46 -2.26 -17.09
CA THR A 94 -7.10 -2.78 -17.25
C THR A 94 -7.04 -4.20 -17.83
N GLY A 95 -8.19 -4.82 -18.12
CA GLY A 95 -8.28 -6.21 -18.57
C GLY A 95 -7.51 -6.51 -19.86
N HIS A 96 -7.32 -5.52 -20.72
CA HIS A 96 -6.55 -5.61 -21.96
C HIS A 96 -5.03 -5.47 -21.79
N TRP A 97 -4.51 -5.30 -20.57
CA TRP A 97 -3.07 -5.16 -20.29
C TRP A 97 -2.41 -6.51 -19.96
N PRO A 98 -1.11 -6.68 -20.26
CA PRO A 98 -0.38 -7.90 -19.92
C PRO A 98 -0.40 -8.14 -18.41
N GLN A 99 -0.50 -9.41 -18.02
CA GLN A 99 -0.66 -9.83 -16.62
C GLN A 99 0.49 -9.37 -15.72
N SER A 100 1.72 -9.29 -16.24
CA SER A 100 2.89 -8.77 -15.52
C SER A 100 2.74 -7.30 -15.12
N LEU A 101 2.25 -6.46 -16.04
CA LEU A 101 2.00 -5.05 -15.76
C LEU A 101 0.85 -4.88 -14.76
N ARG A 102 -0.20 -5.71 -14.88
CA ARG A 102 -1.33 -5.72 -13.93
C ARG A 102 -0.88 -6.10 -12.52
N ALA A 103 -0.03 -7.13 -12.39
CA ALA A 103 0.51 -7.54 -11.10
C ALA A 103 1.38 -6.44 -10.47
N LEU A 104 2.21 -5.78 -11.27
CA LEU A 104 3.04 -4.66 -10.80
C LEU A 104 2.19 -3.48 -10.30
N LEU A 105 1.14 -3.13 -11.05
CA LEU A 105 0.22 -2.04 -10.66
C LEU A 105 -0.63 -2.42 -9.44
N ALA A 106 -1.05 -3.68 -9.33
CA ALA A 106 -1.78 -4.18 -8.16
C ALA A 106 -0.91 -4.14 -6.90
N PHE A 107 0.40 -4.37 -7.01
CA PHE A 107 1.32 -4.24 -5.87
C PHE A 107 1.42 -2.80 -5.36
N TRP A 108 1.38 -1.81 -6.27
CA TRP A 108 1.41 -0.38 -5.94
C TRP A 108 0.02 0.24 -5.72
N LEU A 109 -1.03 -0.57 -5.73
CA LEU A 109 -2.38 -0.11 -5.50
C LEU A 109 -2.61 0.14 -4.00
N THR A 110 -2.88 1.39 -3.66
CA THR A 110 -3.15 1.85 -2.30
C THR A 110 -4.48 2.60 -2.27
N ASP A 111 -4.99 2.85 -1.07
CA ASP A 111 -6.24 3.60 -0.86
C ASP A 111 -6.18 4.95 -1.59
N GLU A 112 -5.02 5.62 -1.49
CA GLU A 112 -4.74 6.91 -2.11
C GLU A 112 -4.68 6.85 -3.64
N THR A 113 -4.00 5.84 -4.21
CA THR A 113 -3.91 5.72 -5.67
C THR A 113 -5.24 5.28 -6.27
N PHE A 114 -6.02 4.47 -5.56
CA PHE A 114 -7.38 4.12 -5.97
C PHE A 114 -8.33 5.33 -5.96
N ALA A 115 -8.23 6.19 -4.93
CA ALA A 115 -9.01 7.42 -4.84
C ALA A 115 -8.70 8.36 -6.02
N VAL A 116 -7.42 8.61 -6.32
CA VAL A 116 -7.01 9.46 -7.46
C VAL A 116 -7.47 8.89 -8.81
N VAL A 117 -7.52 7.57 -8.97
CA VAL A 117 -7.99 6.94 -10.21
C VAL A 117 -9.51 7.02 -10.35
N THR A 118 -10.26 6.92 -9.25
CA THR A 118 -11.73 6.89 -9.25
C THR A 118 -12.36 8.29 -9.21
N ASP A 119 -11.63 9.29 -8.72
CA ASP A 119 -12.04 10.70 -8.71
C ASP A 119 -11.92 11.38 -10.10
N ARG A 120 -11.86 10.57 -11.18
CA ARG A 120 -11.73 10.99 -12.57
C ARG A 120 -12.84 10.41 -13.43
#